data_AF-A0A660T339-F1
#
_entry.id   AF-A0A660T339-F1
#
_cell.length_a   1.000
_cell.length_b   1.000
_cell.length_c   1.000
_cell.angle_alpha   90.00
_cell.angle_beta   90.00
_cell.angle_gamma   90.00
#
_symmetry.space_group_name_H-M   'P 1'
#
loop_
_entity.id
_entity.type
_entity.pdbx_description
1 polymer ?
#
loop_
_entity_poly.entity_id
_entity_poly.type
_entity_poly.pdbx_seq_one_letter_code
_entity_poly.pdbx_strand_id
1 'polypeptide(L)' 'GMMGMPHTFHVHSVQFQVLDINGSPPPPEYAGWKDTVLLWPGDRIRIIARFDSYKGIFMYHCHLLEHEDNGMMGQFLIE' A
#
# COMPACT_ATOMS: atom_id res chain seq x y z
N GLY A 1 -13.76 5.11 16.56
CA GLY A 1 -12.75 4.15 16.04
C GLY A 1 -12.52 4.44 14.58
N MET A 2 -11.33 4.13 14.05
CA MET A 2 -10.89 4.53 12.70
C MET A 2 -11.70 3.92 11.52
N MET A 3 -12.82 3.23 11.77
CA MET A 3 -13.61 2.46 10.79
C MET A 3 -14.36 3.28 9.71
N GLY A 4 -13.99 4.55 9.47
CA GLY A 4 -14.65 5.41 8.48
C GLY A 4 -13.74 6.40 7.77
N MET A 5 -12.42 6.34 8.00
CA MET A 5 -11.46 7.22 7.34
C MET A 5 -10.83 6.51 6.14
N PRO A 6 -10.50 7.24 5.06
CA PRO A 6 -9.64 6.69 4.03
C PRO A 6 -8.27 6.39 4.61
N HIS A 7 -7.60 5.39 4.03
CA HIS A 7 -6.22 5.06 4.34
C HIS A 7 -5.43 5.05 3.04
N THR A 8 -4.19 5.51 3.08
CA THR A 8 -3.22 5.15 2.06
C THR A 8 -2.49 3.89 2.49
N PHE A 9 -2.01 3.09 1.54
CA PHE A 9 -1.06 2.02 1.79
C PHE A 9 0.22 2.35 1.03
N HIS A 10 1.30 2.58 1.75
CA HIS A 10 2.65 2.82 1.23
C HIS A 10 3.58 1.65 1.59
N VAL A 11 4.53 1.31 0.72
CA VAL A 11 5.55 0.28 0.97
C VAL A 11 6.93 0.74 0.51
N HIS A 12 7.95 0.51 1.35
CA HIS A 12 9.33 0.86 1.05
C HIS A 12 9.99 -0.15 0.10
N SER A 13 11.13 0.24 -0.48
CA SER A 13 12.03 -0.59 -1.32
C SER A 13 11.51 -0.96 -2.72
N VAL A 14 10.20 -0.88 -2.97
CA VAL A 14 9.59 -1.43 -4.18
C VAL A 14 8.50 -0.51 -4.73
N GLN A 15 8.28 -0.58 -6.04
CA GLN A 15 7.02 -0.15 -6.64
C GLN A 15 6.19 -1.40 -7.01
N PHE A 16 4.88 -1.28 -6.92
CA PHE A 16 3.91 -2.32 -7.25
C PHE A 16 2.99 -1.89 -8.40
N GLN A 17 2.31 -2.87 -8.97
CA GLN A 17 1.18 -2.65 -9.88
C GLN A 17 -0.13 -3.03 -9.17
N VAL A 18 -1.19 -2.27 -9.42
CA VAL A 18 -2.54 -2.61 -8.95
C VAL A 18 -3.14 -3.64 -9.90
N LEU A 19 -3.61 -4.76 -9.37
CA LEU A 19 -4.25 -5.83 -10.15
C LEU A 19 -5.75 -5.61 -10.30
N ASP A 20 -6.43 -5.23 -9.22
CA ASP A 20 -7.83 -4.82 -9.21
C ASP A 20 -8.16 -4.00 -7.97
N ILE A 21 -9.27 -3.29 -8.06
CA ILE A 21 -9.96 -2.60 -6.97
C ILE A 21 -11.36 -3.19 -6.90
N ASN A 22 -11.70 -3.82 -5.78
CA ASN A 22 -13.00 -4.45 -5.56
C ASN A 22 -13.36 -5.48 -6.66
N GLY A 23 -12.37 -6.23 -7.16
CA GLY A 23 -12.56 -7.24 -8.21
C GLY A 23 -12.69 -6.68 -9.62
N SER A 24 -12.63 -5.35 -9.80
CA SER A 24 -12.71 -4.69 -11.11
C SER A 24 -11.34 -4.18 -11.57
N PRO A 25 -11.07 -4.13 -12.89
CA PRO A 25 -9.84 -3.55 -13.41
C PRO A 25 -9.60 -2.14 -12.84
N PRO A 26 -8.34 -1.80 -12.48
CA PRO A 26 -8.03 -0.48 -11.97
C PRO A 26 -8.30 0.60 -13.02
N PRO A 27 -8.76 1.81 -12.63
CA PRO A 27 -8.90 2.93 -13.55
C PRO A 27 -7.52 3.44 -14.02
N PRO A 28 -7.46 4.25 -15.11
CA PRO A 28 -6.20 4.62 -15.78
C PRO A 28 -5.13 5.25 -14.88
N GLU A 29 -5.51 6.00 -13.85
CA GLU A 29 -4.61 6.61 -12.86
C GLU A 29 -3.81 5.59 -12.02
N TYR A 30 -4.27 4.34 -11.98
CA TYR A 30 -3.62 3.22 -11.31
C TYR A 30 -2.92 2.24 -12.26
N ALA A 31 -2.85 2.53 -13.57
CA ALA A 31 -2.25 1.64 -14.58
C ALA A 31 -0.70 1.59 -14.56
N GLY A 32 -0.05 2.45 -13.78
CA GLY A 32 1.41 2.54 -13.68
C GLY A 32 2.00 1.89 -12.42
N TRP A 33 3.32 1.94 -12.32
CA TRP A 33 4.04 1.60 -11.09
C TRP A 33 3.76 2.62 -9.99
N LYS A 34 3.46 2.13 -8.79
CA LYS A 34 3.15 2.97 -7.62
C LYS A 34 3.86 2.43 -6.40
N ASP A 35 4.16 3.29 -5.44
CA ASP A 35 4.56 2.89 -4.09
C ASP A 35 3.44 3.11 -3.07
N THR A 36 2.36 3.80 -3.48
CA THR A 36 1.27 4.25 -2.62
C THR A 36 -0.07 4.16 -3.34
N VAL A 37 -1.11 3.68 -2.64
CA VAL A 37 -2.50 3.61 -3.13
C VAL A 37 -3.48 4.09 -2.07
N LEU A 38 -4.58 4.74 -2.48
CA LEU A 38 -5.66 5.18 -1.61
C LEU A 38 -6.74 4.09 -1.50
N LEU A 39 -7.21 3.84 -0.29
CA LEU A 39 -8.33 2.94 0.02
C LEU A 39 -9.42 3.76 0.73
N TRP A 40 -10.62 3.73 0.19
CA TRP A 40 -11.82 4.20 0.88
C TRP A 40 -12.37 3.11 1.81
N PRO A 41 -13.19 3.47 2.81
CA PRO A 41 -13.84 2.47 3.66
C PRO A 41 -14.59 1.41 2.85
N GLY A 42 -14.24 0.15 3.08
CA GLY A 42 -14.82 -1.00 2.36
C GLY A 42 -14.06 -1.43 1.11
N ASP A 43 -13.07 -0.67 0.65
CA ASP A 43 -12.25 -1.06 -0.49
C ASP A 43 -11.36 -2.26 -0.17
N ARG A 44 -11.19 -3.11 -1.19
CA ARG A 44 -10.18 -4.16 -1.25
C ARG A 44 -9.36 -3.99 -2.52
N ILE A 45 -8.07 -3.72 -2.36
CA ILE A 45 -7.13 -3.56 -3.46
C ILE A 45 -6.15 -4.74 -3.47
N ARG A 46 -5.95 -5.37 -4.63
CA ARG A 46 -4.86 -6.34 -4.82
C ARG A 46 -3.71 -5.68 -5.54
N ILE A 47 -2.50 -5.85 -5.02
CA ILE A 47 -1.25 -5.34 -5.62
C ILE A 47 -0.28 -6.50 -5.88
N ILE A 48 0.63 -6.31 -6.82
CA ILE A 48 1.76 -7.22 -7.05
C ILE A 48 3.07 -6.43 -7.03
N ALA A 49 4.06 -6.93 -6.28
CA ALA A 49 5.37 -6.33 -6.10
C ALA A 49 6.46 -7.38 -6.30
N ARG A 50 7.65 -6.95 -6.74
CA ARG A 50 8.83 -7.81 -6.90
C ARG A 50 9.97 -7.26 -6.05
N PHE A 51 10.48 -8.06 -5.13
CA PHE A 51 11.56 -7.70 -4.22
C PHE A 51 12.85 -8.40 -4.63
N ASP A 52 13.73 -7.71 -5.36
CA ASP A 52 14.96 -8.32 -5.90
C ASP A 52 16.22 -7.44 -5.80
N SER A 53 16.09 -6.22 -5.27
CA SER A 53 17.16 -5.23 -5.31
C SER A 53 17.94 -5.10 -4.00
N TYR A 54 17.25 -5.15 -2.85
CA TYR A 54 17.86 -4.90 -1.54
C TYR A 54 17.32 -5.85 -0.47
N LYS A 55 18.21 -6.38 0.36
CA LYS A 55 17.89 -7.16 1.56
C LYS A 55 17.79 -6.24 2.78
N GLY A 56 16.97 -6.62 3.77
CA GLY A 56 16.81 -5.87 5.01
C GLY A 56 15.36 -5.75 5.48
N ILE A 57 15.17 -5.02 6.57
CA ILE A 57 13.86 -4.73 7.15
C ILE A 57 13.33 -3.44 6.52
N PHE A 58 12.12 -3.50 5.99
CA PHE A 58 11.44 -2.40 5.33
C PHE A 58 10.05 -2.19 5.93
N MET A 59 9.49 -0.99 5.73
CA MET A 59 8.20 -0.60 6.29
C MET A 59 7.10 -0.67 5.22
N TYR A 60 5.89 -0.93 5.69
CA TYR A 60 4.66 -0.55 5.02
C TYR A 60 3.75 0.13 6.02
N HIS A 61 3.02 1.15 5.61
CA HIS A 61 2.21 1.94 6.55
C HIS A 61 1.15 2.77 5.85
N CYS A 62 0.25 3.33 6.66
CA CYS A 62 -0.56 4.45 6.22
C CYS A 62 0.33 5.68 6.06
N HIS A 63 0.18 6.40 4.96
CA HIS A 63 0.92 7.63 4.68
C HIS A 63 0.13 8.90 5.07
N LEU A 64 -0.96 8.72 5.82
CA LEU A 64 -1.56 9.78 6.62
C LEU A 64 -0.80 9.83 7.94
N LEU A 65 -0.04 10.89 8.18
CA LEU A 65 0.95 10.98 9.26
C LEU A 65 0.33 10.70 10.62
N GLU A 66 -0.88 11.21 10.88
CA GLU A 66 -1.59 10.96 12.13
C GLU A 66 -1.92 9.47 12.31
N HIS A 67 -2.19 8.73 11.24
CA HIS A 67 -2.41 7.29 11.32
C HIS A 67 -1.09 6.53 11.51
N GLU A 68 -0.04 6.96 10.81
CA GLU A 68 1.32 6.43 10.94
C GLU A 68 1.84 6.54 12.38
N ASP A 69 1.81 7.75 12.95
CA ASP A 69 2.29 8.06 14.30
C ASP A 69 1.47 7.35 15.38
N ASN A 70 0.19 7.06 15.11
CA ASN A 70 -0.66 6.26 15.98
C ASN A 70 -0.51 4.75 15.77
N GLY A 71 0.52 4.31 15.03
CA GLY A 71 0.94 2.91 14.94
C GLY A 71 0.35 2.13 13.76
N MET A 72 -0.24 2.79 12.75
CA MET A 72 -0.73 2.13 11.53
C MET A 72 0.43 1.81 10.57
N MET A 73 1.38 1.02 11.07
CA MET A 73 2.64 0.69 10.44
C MET A 73 2.99 -0.77 10.71
N GLY A 74 3.66 -1.42 9.77
CA GLY A 74 4.22 -2.74 9.90
C GLY A 74 5.58 -2.84 9.20
N GLN A 75 6.25 -3.96 9.43
CA GLN A 75 7.56 -4.24 8.87
C GLN A 75 7.58 -5.61 8.19
N PHE A 76 8.47 -5.77 7.21
CA PHE A 76 8.76 -7.03 6.55
C PHE A 76 10.26 -7.16 6.28
N LEU A 77 10.74 -8.40 6.22
CA LEU A 77 12.14 -8.73 5.93
C LEU A 77 12.26 -9.25 4.49
N ILE A 78 13.21 -8.71 3.75
CA ILE A 78 13.67 -9.26 2.47
C ILE A 78 15.01 -9.96 2.72
N GLU A 79 15.09 -11.26 2.42
CA GLU A 79 16.27 -12.13 2.65
C GLU A 79 16.96 -12.61 1.38
#